data_AF-K0UPW3-F1
#
_entry.id   AF-K0UPW3-F1
#
_cell.length_a   1.000
_cell.length_b   1.000
_cell.length_c   1.000
_cell.angle_alpha   90.00
_cell.angle_beta   90.00
_cell.angle_gamma   90.00
#
_symmetry.space_group_name_H-M   'P 1'
#
loop_
_entity.id
_entity.type
_entity.pdbx_description
1 polymer ?
#
loop_
_entity_poly.entity_id
_entity_poly.type
_entity_poly.pdbx_seq_one_letter_code
_entity_poly.pdbx_strand_id
1 'polypeptide(L)'
;MEASRLAQRQADKWLISGSLLIGTAALGIFGLPLFLRGVWLLRKAQRDGLSVRPMLVTLIGYLVIIDAAINTVGWALDLVASHTILARILLNGWGAMFDAGYFWHYNELWLGGAAGPGEKAMEVGMILTVFTMRIAAGIGFLQMKRWGHQWMIITCWMGIVIWCLYVFNMTMYADVRYAGVVLPVVGWWLYDIFYITPFLAIPYLHSVNREIFVD
;
A
#
# COMPACT_ATOMS: atom_id res chain seq x y z
N MET A 1 -5.61 -3.39 -33.03
CA MET A 1 -6.35 -3.58 -31.76
C MET A 1 -5.90 -4.82 -30.99
N GLU A 2 -5.85 -6.00 -31.62
CA GLU A 2 -5.47 -7.25 -30.92
C GLU A 2 -4.03 -7.24 -30.36
N ALA A 3 -3.06 -6.78 -31.15
CA ALA A 3 -1.67 -6.60 -30.71
C ALA A 3 -1.56 -5.69 -29.47
N SER A 4 -2.34 -4.61 -29.42
CA SER A 4 -2.38 -3.69 -28.28
C SER A 4 -2.96 -4.36 -27.02
N ARG A 5 -4.02 -5.16 -27.17
CA ARG A 5 -4.60 -5.95 -26.06
C ARG A 5 -3.62 -7.01 -25.54
N LEU A 6 -2.91 -7.69 -26.43
CA LEU A 6 -1.90 -8.69 -26.05
C LEU A 6 -0.72 -8.04 -25.32
N ALA A 7 -0.21 -6.91 -25.82
CA ALA A 7 0.85 -6.17 -25.16
C ALA A 7 0.44 -5.69 -23.76
N GLN A 8 -0.78 -5.15 -23.61
CA GLN A 8 -1.34 -4.75 -22.32
C GLN A 8 -1.44 -5.94 -21.36
N ARG A 9 -2.05 -7.06 -21.79
CA ARG A 9 -2.19 -8.28 -20.96
C ARG A 9 -0.85 -8.86 -20.55
N GLN A 10 0.12 -8.87 -21.46
CA GLN A 10 1.45 -9.37 -21.15
C GLN A 10 2.11 -8.50 -20.08
N ALA A 11 2.06 -7.16 -20.21
CA ALA A 11 2.58 -6.26 -19.19
C ALA A 11 1.85 -6.43 -17.85
N ASP A 12 0.51 -6.52 -17.86
CA ASP A 12 -0.30 -6.67 -16.65
C ASP A 12 0.03 -7.96 -15.87
N LYS A 13 0.39 -9.08 -16.52
CA LYS A 13 0.84 -10.30 -15.80
C LYS A 13 2.04 -10.02 -14.89
N TRP A 14 3.03 -9.28 -15.39
CA TRP A 14 4.23 -8.91 -14.63
C TRP A 14 3.93 -7.84 -13.57
N LEU A 15 3.09 -6.87 -13.90
CA LEU A 15 2.70 -5.81 -12.96
C LEU A 15 1.89 -6.36 -11.78
N ILE A 16 0.90 -7.22 -12.04
CA ILE A 16 0.05 -7.83 -11.00
C ILE A 16 0.88 -8.75 -10.12
N SER A 17 1.66 -9.67 -10.70
CA SER A 17 2.51 -10.58 -9.92
C SER A 17 3.53 -9.84 -9.09
N GLY A 18 4.21 -8.84 -9.68
CA GLY A 18 5.15 -8.00 -8.96
C GLY A 18 4.50 -7.24 -7.81
N SER A 19 3.35 -6.61 -8.05
CA SER A 19 2.62 -5.85 -7.03
C SER A 19 2.12 -6.73 -5.89
N LEU A 20 1.64 -7.95 -6.20
CA LEU A 20 1.19 -8.91 -5.19
C LEU A 20 2.35 -9.33 -4.29
N LEU A 21 3.52 -9.62 -4.86
CA LEU A 21 4.71 -9.97 -4.07
C LEU A 21 5.20 -8.80 -3.21
N ILE A 22 5.22 -7.57 -3.74
CA ILE A 22 5.56 -6.38 -2.96
C ILE A 22 4.55 -6.18 -1.82
N GLY A 23 3.26 -6.34 -2.10
CA GLY A 23 2.17 -6.23 -1.12
C GLY A 23 2.29 -7.17 0.07
N THR A 24 3.01 -8.29 -0.05
CA THR A 24 3.23 -9.21 1.08
C THR A 24 4.31 -8.75 2.07
N ALA A 25 5.04 -7.67 1.77
CA ALA A 25 6.25 -7.19 2.45
C ALA A 25 7.43 -8.19 2.42
N ALA A 26 7.20 -9.45 2.82
CA ALA A 26 8.19 -10.51 2.89
C ALA A 26 8.86 -10.82 1.55
N LEU A 27 8.09 -10.82 0.45
CA LEU A 27 8.56 -11.18 -0.88
C LEU A 27 8.83 -9.97 -1.77
N GLY A 28 8.88 -8.76 -1.20
CA GLY A 28 9.01 -7.52 -1.97
C GLY A 28 10.29 -7.41 -2.79
N ILE A 29 11.39 -8.02 -2.33
CA ILE A 29 12.66 -8.09 -3.06
C ILE A 29 12.52 -8.81 -4.41
N PHE A 30 11.64 -9.81 -4.50
CA PHE A 30 11.33 -10.53 -5.73
C PHE A 30 10.24 -9.82 -6.55
N GLY A 31 9.31 -9.14 -5.86
CA GLY A 31 8.23 -8.42 -6.52
C GLY A 31 8.70 -7.21 -7.34
N LEU A 32 9.68 -6.45 -6.84
CA LEU A 32 10.17 -5.25 -7.53
C LEU A 32 10.74 -5.53 -8.93
N PRO A 33 11.64 -6.51 -9.15
CA PRO A 33 12.11 -6.87 -10.48
C PRO A 33 10.98 -7.27 -11.45
N LEU A 34 9.99 -8.03 -10.97
CA LEU A 34 8.84 -8.43 -11.79
C LEU A 34 8.00 -7.21 -12.17
N PHE A 35 7.74 -6.31 -11.23
CA PHE A 35 7.00 -5.08 -11.47
C PHE A 35 7.71 -4.21 -12.51
N LEU A 36 9.01 -3.98 -12.35
CA LEU A 36 9.82 -3.20 -13.28
C LEU A 36 9.86 -3.83 -14.69
N ARG A 37 9.84 -5.16 -14.79
CA ARG A 37 9.70 -5.85 -16.09
C ARG A 37 8.37 -5.51 -16.77
N GLY A 38 7.28 -5.47 -16.01
CA GLY A 38 5.96 -5.06 -16.51
C GLY A 38 5.93 -3.60 -16.97
N VAL A 39 6.52 -2.69 -16.20
CA VAL A 39 6.69 -1.26 -16.56
C VAL A 39 7.48 -1.12 -17.85
N TRP A 40 8.56 -1.87 -18.00
CA TRP A 40 9.38 -1.86 -19.21
C TRP A 40 8.60 -2.35 -20.44
N LEU A 41 7.85 -3.44 -20.32
CA LEU A 41 7.00 -3.96 -21.39
C LEU A 41 5.94 -2.94 -21.82
N LEU A 42 5.31 -2.27 -20.87
CA LEU A 42 4.30 -1.26 -21.15
C LEU A 42 4.91 -0.03 -21.84
N ARG A 43 6.07 0.44 -21.37
CA ARG A 43 6.81 1.55 -21.98
C ARG A 43 7.26 1.22 -23.40
N LYS A 44 7.68 -0.03 -23.66
CA LYS A 44 8.01 -0.51 -24.99
C LYS A 44 6.78 -0.46 -25.90
N ALA A 45 5.66 -1.04 -25.46
CA ALA A 45 4.42 -1.05 -26.24
C ALA A 45 3.93 0.37 -26.60
N GLN A 46 4.06 1.33 -25.68
CA GLN A 46 3.76 2.74 -25.96
C GLN A 46 4.68 3.35 -27.02
N ARG A 47 6.00 3.09 -26.94
CA ARG A 47 6.96 3.55 -27.95
C ARG A 47 6.70 2.95 -29.33
N ASP A 48 6.18 1.73 -29.37
CA ASP A 48 5.79 1.03 -30.59
C ASP A 48 4.43 1.54 -31.14
N GLY A 49 3.84 2.59 -30.56
CA GLY A 49 2.59 3.20 -31.02
C GLY A 49 1.33 2.39 -30.70
N LEU A 50 1.42 1.39 -29.82
CA LEU A 50 0.27 0.59 -29.43
C LEU A 50 -0.63 1.36 -28.46
N SER A 51 -1.94 1.23 -28.64
CA SER A 51 -2.94 1.80 -27.73
C SER A 51 -3.01 0.97 -26.44
N VAL A 52 -2.14 1.31 -25.49
CA VAL A 52 -2.05 0.71 -24.15
C VAL A 52 -2.33 1.76 -23.07
N ARG A 53 -2.56 1.31 -21.83
CA ARG A 53 -2.88 2.20 -20.69
C ARG A 53 -1.77 3.24 -20.50
N PRO A 54 -2.12 4.52 -20.23
CA PRO A 54 -1.13 5.55 -19.93
C PRO A 54 -0.24 5.14 -18.74
N MET A 55 1.07 5.34 -18.87
CA MET A 55 2.04 4.97 -17.83
C MET A 55 1.75 5.61 -16.48
N LEU A 56 1.36 6.88 -16.45
CA LEU A 56 1.02 7.57 -15.20
C LEU A 56 -0.18 6.92 -14.49
N VAL A 57 -1.24 6.57 -15.23
CA VAL A 57 -2.38 5.82 -14.68
C VAL A 57 -1.91 4.48 -14.11
N THR A 58 -1.07 3.75 -14.86
CA THR A 58 -0.52 2.47 -14.41
C THR A 58 0.29 2.62 -13.13
N LEU A 59 1.23 3.56 -13.09
CA LEU A 59 2.12 3.75 -11.93
C LEU A 59 1.33 4.21 -10.70
N ILE A 60 0.43 5.18 -10.83
CA ILE A 60 -0.40 5.66 -9.71
C ILE A 60 -1.32 4.55 -9.20
N GLY A 61 -1.99 3.83 -10.09
CA GLY A 61 -2.92 2.77 -9.67
C GLY A 61 -2.21 1.63 -8.96
N TYR A 62 -1.07 1.16 -9.48
CA TYR A 62 -0.30 0.11 -8.81
C TYR A 62 0.40 0.60 -7.54
N LEU A 63 0.89 1.83 -7.48
CA LEU A 63 1.46 2.41 -6.26
C LEU A 63 0.43 2.41 -5.13
N VAL A 64 -0.80 2.85 -5.42
CA VAL A 64 -1.91 2.87 -4.45
C VAL A 64 -2.34 1.46 -4.03
N ILE A 65 -2.37 0.49 -4.96
CA ILE A 65 -2.67 -0.91 -4.63
C ILE A 65 -1.57 -1.51 -3.74
N ILE A 66 -0.30 -1.27 -4.06
CA ILE A 66 0.84 -1.79 -3.29
C ILE A 66 0.80 -1.25 -1.87
N ASP A 67 0.66 0.07 -1.73
CA ASP A 67 0.53 0.74 -0.43
C ASP A 67 -0.60 0.16 0.42
N ALA A 68 -1.79 0.04 -0.17
CA ALA A 68 -2.93 -0.54 0.52
C ALA A 68 -2.73 -2.03 0.87
N ALA A 69 -2.06 -2.79 -0.02
CA ALA A 69 -1.78 -4.20 0.20
C ALA A 69 -0.77 -4.42 1.33
N ILE A 70 0.31 -3.63 1.39
CA ILE A 70 1.31 -3.73 2.46
C ILE A 70 0.65 -3.46 3.82
N ASN A 71 -0.19 -2.42 3.93
CA ASN A 71 -0.92 -2.14 5.17
C ASN A 71 -1.91 -3.26 5.51
N THR A 72 -2.67 -3.75 4.52
CA THR A 72 -3.64 -4.84 4.73
C THR A 72 -2.94 -6.10 5.22
N VAL A 73 -1.84 -6.51 4.57
CA VAL A 73 -1.11 -7.73 4.95
C VAL A 73 -0.38 -7.53 6.26
N GLY A 74 0.31 -6.40 6.46
CA GLY A 74 1.04 -6.10 7.70
C GLY A 74 0.14 -6.12 8.93
N TRP A 75 -0.98 -5.41 8.88
CA TRP A 75 -1.94 -5.39 9.99
C TRP A 75 -2.76 -6.67 10.09
N ALA A 76 -3.01 -7.40 8.99
CA ALA A 76 -3.60 -8.75 9.10
C ALA A 76 -2.64 -9.74 9.77
N LEU A 77 -1.33 -9.63 9.50
CA LEU A 77 -0.33 -10.42 10.20
C LEU A 77 -0.33 -10.13 11.70
N ASP A 78 -0.49 -8.87 12.09
CA ASP A 78 -0.63 -8.50 13.50
C ASP A 78 -1.93 -9.03 14.11
N LEU A 79 -3.07 -8.86 13.42
CA LEU A 79 -4.39 -9.20 13.97
C LEU A 79 -4.64 -10.70 14.13
N VAL A 80 -4.37 -11.50 13.09
CA VAL A 80 -4.80 -12.91 13.01
C VAL A 80 -3.64 -13.90 12.93
N ALA A 81 -2.43 -13.45 12.60
CA ALA A 81 -1.28 -14.32 12.41
C ALA A 81 -0.08 -13.93 13.27
N SER A 82 -0.29 -13.20 14.37
CA SER A 82 0.75 -12.69 15.28
C SER A 82 1.68 -13.79 15.81
N HIS A 83 1.14 -15.00 15.97
CA HIS A 83 1.90 -16.15 16.48
C HIS A 83 2.80 -16.82 15.45
N THR A 84 2.63 -16.52 14.16
CA THR A 84 3.40 -17.15 13.07
C THR A 84 4.86 -16.72 13.10
N ILE A 85 5.75 -17.56 12.55
CA ILE A 85 7.17 -17.21 12.39
C ILE A 85 7.33 -15.96 11.51
N LEU A 86 6.45 -15.78 10.53
CA LEU A 86 6.46 -14.63 9.64
C LEU A 86 6.20 -13.33 10.42
N ALA A 87 5.15 -13.29 11.23
CA ALA A 87 4.84 -12.14 12.08
C ALA A 87 5.97 -11.88 13.09
N ARG A 88 6.50 -12.92 13.74
CA ARG A 88 7.61 -12.78 14.71
C ARG A 88 8.89 -12.23 14.09
N ILE A 89 9.18 -12.51 12.82
CA ILE A 89 10.37 -11.97 12.15
C ILE A 89 10.09 -10.57 11.66
N LEU A 90 8.97 -10.36 10.96
CA LEU A 90 8.68 -9.08 10.31
C LEU A 90 8.22 -8.02 11.30
N LEU A 91 7.24 -8.31 12.16
CA LEU A 91 6.66 -7.34 13.09
C LEU A 91 7.58 -7.08 14.29
N ASN A 92 8.19 -8.11 14.87
CA ASN A 92 9.17 -7.85 15.94
C ASN A 92 10.46 -7.24 15.38
N GLY A 93 10.88 -7.62 14.18
CA GLY A 93 12.01 -6.98 13.51
C GLY A 93 11.71 -5.50 13.27
N TRP A 94 10.52 -5.19 12.75
CA TRP A 94 10.02 -3.83 12.60
C TRP A 94 10.00 -3.08 13.94
N GLY A 95 9.39 -3.67 14.97
CA GLY A 95 9.25 -3.03 16.27
C GLY A 95 10.58 -2.78 16.98
N ALA A 96 11.53 -3.72 16.89
CA ALA A 96 12.87 -3.56 17.46
C ALA A 96 13.69 -2.49 16.74
N MET A 97 13.47 -2.34 15.43
CA MET A 97 14.20 -1.37 14.62
C MET A 97 13.62 0.04 14.74
N PHE A 98 12.29 0.19 14.78
CA PHE A 98 11.63 1.48 14.47
C PHE A 98 10.48 1.87 15.41
N ASP A 99 9.66 0.93 15.89
CA ASP A 99 8.44 1.22 16.66
C ASP A 99 8.17 0.16 17.75
N ALA A 100 8.62 0.44 18.97
CA ALA A 100 8.39 -0.41 20.14
C ALA A 100 6.92 -0.53 20.54
N GLY A 101 6.02 0.28 19.96
CA GLY A 101 4.58 0.13 20.13
C GLY A 101 4.07 -1.25 19.70
N TYR A 102 4.77 -1.93 18.79
CA TYR A 102 4.47 -3.32 18.41
C TYR A 102 4.68 -4.33 19.55
N PHE A 103 5.40 -3.98 20.61
CA PHE A 103 5.57 -4.84 21.79
C PHE A 103 4.63 -4.46 22.94
N TRP A 104 3.94 -3.33 22.83
CA TRP A 104 3.12 -2.82 23.92
C TRP A 104 1.83 -3.63 24.04
N HIS A 105 1.67 -4.30 25.19
CA HIS A 105 0.55 -5.20 25.48
C HIS A 105 0.34 -6.28 24.39
N TYR A 106 1.45 -6.77 23.81
CA TYR A 106 1.42 -7.69 22.67
C TYR A 106 0.71 -9.02 22.99
N ASN A 107 -0.30 -9.37 22.19
CA ASN A 107 -1.19 -10.52 22.40
C ASN A 107 -1.92 -10.55 23.76
N GLU A 108 -2.15 -9.40 24.41
CA GLU A 108 -2.95 -9.36 25.65
C GLU A 108 -4.47 -9.35 25.38
N LEU A 109 -4.89 -8.95 24.19
CA LEU A 109 -6.28 -8.96 23.77
C LEU A 109 -6.71 -10.32 23.20
N TRP A 110 -8.01 -10.52 23.05
CA TRP A 110 -8.59 -11.71 22.40
C TRP A 110 -8.28 -11.79 20.89
N LEU A 111 -7.92 -10.65 20.28
CA LEU A 111 -7.31 -10.57 18.95
C LEU A 111 -5.81 -10.33 19.12
N GLY A 112 -5.00 -11.01 18.30
CA GLY A 112 -3.55 -11.01 18.44
C GLY A 112 -2.91 -9.67 18.11
N GLY A 113 -1.61 -9.58 18.40
CA GLY A 113 -0.74 -8.49 17.96
C GLY A 113 -0.62 -7.34 18.95
N ALA A 114 -0.19 -6.17 18.48
CA ALA A 114 0.03 -4.97 19.27
C ALA A 114 -1.29 -4.43 19.85
N ALA A 115 -1.35 -4.15 21.15
CA ALA A 115 -2.56 -3.65 21.81
C ALA A 115 -2.42 -2.22 22.33
N GLY A 116 -1.44 -1.47 21.79
CA GLY A 116 -1.26 -0.05 22.10
C GLY A 116 -2.55 0.77 21.90
N PRO A 117 -2.77 1.83 22.70
CA PRO A 117 -3.98 2.64 22.61
C PRO A 117 -4.24 3.15 21.19
N GLY A 118 -5.42 2.84 20.65
CA GLY A 118 -5.85 3.25 19.31
C GLY A 118 -5.28 2.42 18.16
N GLU A 119 -4.17 1.69 18.34
CA GLU A 119 -3.55 0.87 17.29
C GLU A 119 -4.50 -0.24 16.84
N LYS A 120 -4.97 -1.07 17.77
CA LYS A 120 -5.84 -2.21 17.43
C LYS A 120 -7.16 -1.79 16.79
N ALA A 121 -7.73 -0.67 17.23
CA ALA A 121 -8.95 -0.14 16.64
C ALA A 121 -8.72 0.41 15.23
N MET A 122 -7.57 1.07 14.98
CA MET A 122 -7.16 1.48 13.64
C MET A 122 -6.91 0.27 12.74
N GLU A 123 -6.22 -0.77 13.23
CA GLU A 123 -5.98 -1.97 12.45
C GLU A 123 -7.26 -2.61 11.95
N VAL A 124 -8.18 -2.95 12.87
CA VAL A 124 -9.47 -3.54 12.53
C VAL A 124 -10.28 -2.62 11.61
N GLY A 125 -10.35 -1.34 11.96
CA GLY A 125 -11.13 -0.36 11.21
C GLY A 125 -10.65 -0.19 9.78
N MET A 126 -9.35 0.06 9.57
CA MET A 126 -8.84 0.44 8.25
C MET A 126 -8.58 -0.75 7.33
N ILE A 127 -8.28 -1.96 7.85
CA ILE A 127 -8.24 -3.17 7.00
C ILE A 127 -9.62 -3.38 6.37
N LEU A 128 -10.67 -3.39 7.19
CA LEU A 128 -12.03 -3.71 6.75
C LEU A 128 -12.67 -2.60 5.91
N THR A 129 -12.18 -1.38 6.03
CA THR A 129 -12.72 -0.23 5.30
C THR A 129 -11.71 0.28 4.27
N VAL A 130 -10.74 1.09 4.69
CA VAL A 130 -9.99 1.96 3.78
C VAL A 130 -9.09 1.19 2.84
N PHE A 131 -8.27 0.24 3.34
CA PHE A 131 -7.28 -0.41 2.48
C PHE A 131 -7.91 -1.35 1.45
N THR A 132 -8.92 -2.13 1.85
CA THR A 132 -9.65 -2.99 0.91
C THR A 132 -10.43 -2.19 -0.12
N MET A 133 -11.11 -1.11 0.28
CA MET A 133 -11.73 -0.17 -0.67
C MET A 133 -10.70 0.45 -1.62
N ARG A 134 -9.52 0.82 -1.11
CA ARG A 134 -8.44 1.44 -1.89
C ARG A 134 -7.86 0.48 -2.93
N ILE A 135 -7.70 -0.81 -2.61
CA ILE A 135 -7.33 -1.84 -3.57
C ILE A 135 -8.40 -1.97 -4.67
N ALA A 136 -9.68 -2.07 -4.28
CA ALA A 136 -10.79 -2.18 -5.23
C ALA A 136 -10.88 -0.96 -6.16
N ALA A 137 -10.74 0.25 -5.60
CA ALA A 137 -10.68 1.49 -6.34
C ALA A 137 -9.50 1.51 -7.33
N GLY A 138 -8.31 1.09 -6.89
CA GLY A 138 -7.13 0.96 -7.73
C GLY A 138 -7.35 -0.01 -8.90
N ILE A 139 -8.00 -1.16 -8.65
CA ILE A 139 -8.34 -2.12 -9.72
C ILE A 139 -9.31 -1.47 -10.73
N GLY A 140 -10.38 -0.83 -10.27
CA GLY A 140 -11.31 -0.12 -11.15
C GLY A 140 -10.64 0.98 -11.96
N PHE A 141 -9.74 1.73 -11.33
CA PHE A 141 -8.96 2.79 -11.96
C PHE A 141 -7.99 2.26 -13.02
N LEU A 142 -7.31 1.15 -12.74
CA LEU A 142 -6.47 0.44 -13.72
C LEU A 142 -7.31 -0.15 -14.87
N GLN A 143 -8.58 -0.48 -14.64
CA GLN A 143 -9.52 -0.87 -15.70
C GLN A 143 -10.09 0.33 -16.49
N MET A 144 -9.61 1.55 -16.23
CA MET A 144 -10.09 2.80 -16.84
C MET A 144 -11.58 3.07 -16.58
N LYS A 145 -12.12 2.58 -15.46
CA LYS A 145 -13.52 2.81 -15.06
C LYS A 145 -13.67 4.14 -14.33
N ARG A 146 -14.76 4.87 -14.62
CA ARG A 146 -15.03 6.18 -13.99
C ARG A 146 -15.29 6.04 -12.49
N TRP A 147 -16.03 5.02 -12.07
CA TRP A 147 -16.21 4.72 -10.63
C TRP A 147 -14.86 4.47 -9.94
N GLY A 148 -13.92 3.80 -10.61
CA GLY A 148 -12.59 3.53 -10.08
C GLY A 148 -11.80 4.81 -9.81
N HIS A 149 -11.83 5.76 -10.75
CA HIS A 149 -11.24 7.09 -10.57
C HIS A 149 -11.87 7.87 -9.41
N GLN A 150 -13.20 7.87 -9.30
CA GLN A 150 -13.91 8.57 -8.22
C GLN A 150 -13.56 7.97 -6.84
N TRP A 151 -13.60 6.65 -6.72
CA TRP A 151 -13.25 5.96 -5.49
C TRP A 151 -11.76 6.07 -5.15
N MET A 152 -10.88 6.17 -6.14
CA MET A 152 -9.47 6.47 -5.92
C MET A 152 -9.29 7.84 -5.24
N ILE A 153 -10.03 8.85 -5.67
CA ILE A 153 -10.00 10.18 -5.01
C ILE A 153 -10.43 10.05 -3.55
N ILE A 154 -11.58 9.41 -3.31
CA ILE A 154 -12.15 9.25 -1.95
C ILE A 154 -11.16 8.50 -1.05
N THR A 155 -10.70 7.32 -1.49
CA THR A 155 -9.79 6.48 -0.70
C THR A 155 -8.41 7.12 -0.51
N CYS A 156 -7.95 7.96 -1.45
CA CYS A 156 -6.76 8.78 -1.25
C CYS A 156 -6.95 9.81 -0.13
N TRP A 157 -8.06 10.54 -0.11
CA TRP A 157 -8.37 11.46 0.99
C TRP A 157 -8.52 10.75 2.33
N MET A 158 -9.16 9.57 2.36
CA MET A 158 -9.17 8.72 3.57
C MET A 158 -7.75 8.33 4.00
N GLY A 159 -6.86 8.06 3.04
CA GLY A 159 -5.44 7.80 3.32
C GLY A 159 -4.72 8.98 3.96
N ILE A 160 -5.03 10.23 3.59
CA ILE A 160 -4.50 11.41 4.31
C ILE A 160 -4.96 11.39 5.76
N VAL A 161 -6.24 11.11 6.01
CA VAL A 161 -6.78 11.05 7.38
C VAL A 161 -6.07 9.97 8.19
N ILE A 162 -5.90 8.77 7.64
CA ILE A 162 -5.15 7.68 8.29
C ILE A 162 -3.72 8.10 8.58
N TRP A 163 -3.03 8.70 7.60
CA TRP A 163 -1.66 9.15 7.78
C TRP A 163 -1.55 10.15 8.94
N CYS A 164 -2.45 11.13 9.00
CA CYS A 164 -2.52 12.06 10.13
C CYS A 164 -2.77 11.35 11.47
N LEU A 165 -3.72 10.41 11.52
CA LEU A 165 -4.01 9.63 12.73
C LEU A 165 -2.81 8.81 13.19
N TYR A 166 -2.09 8.19 12.26
CA TYR A 166 -0.89 7.42 12.54
C TYR A 166 0.24 8.32 13.07
N VAL A 167 0.47 9.48 12.44
CA VAL A 167 1.43 10.48 12.94
C VAL A 167 1.07 10.96 14.35
N PHE A 168 -0.21 11.21 14.64
CA PHE A 168 -0.64 11.52 16.02
C PHE A 168 -0.37 10.37 16.99
N ASN A 169 -0.62 9.12 16.58
CA ASN A 169 -0.34 7.96 17.42
C ASN A 169 1.17 7.84 17.74
N MET A 170 2.02 7.99 16.72
CA MET A 170 3.48 7.96 16.86
C MET A 170 4.03 9.12 17.72
N THR A 171 3.41 10.30 17.67
CA THR A 171 3.89 11.49 18.38
C THR A 171 3.37 11.59 19.80
N MET A 172 2.10 11.26 20.06
CA MET A 172 1.51 11.31 21.40
C MET A 172 2.07 10.24 22.33
N TYR A 173 2.47 9.08 21.78
CA TYR A 173 3.07 7.97 22.54
C TYR A 173 4.55 7.79 22.19
N ALA A 174 5.23 8.86 21.80
CA ALA A 174 6.62 8.81 21.34
C ALA A 174 7.58 8.22 22.39
N ASP A 175 7.32 8.49 23.67
CA ASP A 175 8.08 7.96 24.81
C ASP A 175 8.04 6.43 24.87
N VAL A 176 6.90 5.82 24.54
CA VAL A 176 6.74 4.37 24.50
C VAL A 176 7.19 3.80 23.15
N ARG A 177 6.82 4.45 22.04
CA ARG A 177 7.07 3.94 20.68
C ARG A 177 8.52 3.99 20.25
N TYR A 178 9.30 4.93 20.78
CA TYR A 178 10.72 5.05 20.47
C TYR A 178 11.64 4.51 21.58
N ALA A 179 11.09 3.95 22.65
CA ALA A 179 11.87 3.37 23.73
C ALA A 179 12.61 2.11 23.26
N GLY A 180 13.95 2.12 23.37
CA GLY A 180 14.77 0.94 23.16
C GLY A 180 14.86 0.43 21.71
N VAL A 181 14.39 1.20 20.73
CA VAL A 181 14.51 0.86 19.29
C VAL A 181 15.85 1.32 18.71
N VAL A 182 16.34 0.64 17.67
CA VAL A 182 17.66 0.89 17.08
C VAL A 182 17.72 2.22 16.32
N LEU A 183 16.71 2.50 15.51
CA LEU A 183 16.61 3.69 14.67
C LEU A 183 15.26 4.37 14.97
N PRO A 184 15.19 5.26 15.98
CA PRO A 184 13.95 5.91 16.44
C PRO A 184 13.25 6.77 15.36
N VAL A 185 13.06 8.06 15.61
CA VAL A 185 12.39 8.99 14.69
C VAL A 185 12.97 8.93 13.25
N VAL A 186 14.29 8.78 13.10
CA VAL A 186 14.93 8.71 11.78
C VAL A 186 14.53 7.44 11.03
N GLY A 187 14.55 6.28 11.69
CA GLY A 187 14.21 5.02 11.05
C GLY A 187 12.72 4.92 10.73
N TRP A 188 11.87 5.43 11.64
CA TRP A 188 10.45 5.57 11.37
C TRP A 188 10.17 6.42 10.12
N TRP A 189 10.77 7.62 9.98
CA TRP A 189 10.58 8.46 8.79
C TRP A 189 11.13 7.84 7.50
N LEU A 190 12.26 7.13 7.57
CA LEU A 190 12.83 6.42 6.40
C LEU A 190 11.86 5.40 5.81
N TYR A 191 10.94 4.89 6.63
CA TYR A 191 9.90 3.98 6.20
C TYR A 191 8.56 4.69 5.92
N ASP A 192 8.13 5.58 6.81
CA ASP A 192 6.83 6.28 6.72
C ASP A 192 6.71 7.09 5.43
N ILE A 193 7.83 7.59 4.90
CA ILE A 193 7.87 8.31 3.63
C ILE A 193 7.31 7.51 2.45
N PHE A 194 7.30 6.17 2.51
CA PHE A 194 6.70 5.36 1.45
C PHE A 194 5.17 5.30 1.51
N TYR A 195 4.56 5.70 2.64
CA TYR A 195 3.10 5.74 2.84
C TYR A 195 2.47 7.08 2.46
N ILE A 196 3.26 8.04 1.94
CA ILE A 196 2.76 9.32 1.43
C ILE A 196 2.05 9.20 0.07
N THR A 197 1.69 8.00 -0.36
CA THR A 197 1.05 7.77 -1.67
C THR A 197 -0.19 8.63 -1.92
N PRO A 198 -1.05 8.97 -0.92
CA PRO A 198 -2.13 9.93 -1.13
C PRO A 198 -1.65 11.29 -1.66
N PHE A 199 -0.55 11.80 -1.11
CA PHE A 199 0.01 13.11 -1.47
C PHE A 199 0.55 13.12 -2.90
N LEU A 200 0.97 11.96 -3.42
CA LEU A 200 1.39 11.80 -4.82
C LEU A 200 0.19 11.58 -5.75
N ALA A 201 -0.80 10.80 -5.33
CA ALA A 201 -1.93 10.41 -6.17
C ALA A 201 -2.97 11.53 -6.32
N ILE A 202 -3.28 12.27 -5.27
CA ILE A 202 -4.34 13.30 -5.27
C ILE A 202 -4.10 14.38 -6.35
N PRO A 203 -2.92 15.00 -6.46
CA PRO A 203 -2.68 16.01 -7.50
C PRO A 203 -2.96 15.46 -8.90
N TYR A 204 -2.49 14.24 -9.19
CA TYR A 204 -2.71 13.59 -10.47
C TYR A 204 -4.20 13.28 -10.71
N LEU A 205 -4.89 12.73 -9.72
CA LEU A 205 -6.29 12.35 -9.82
C LEU A 205 -7.21 13.56 -10.02
N HIS A 206 -6.81 14.74 -9.51
CA HIS A 206 -7.54 15.99 -9.73
C HIS A 206 -7.17 16.70 -11.04
N SER A 207 -5.98 16.46 -11.60
CA SER A 207 -5.54 17.07 -12.86
C SER A 207 -5.94 16.28 -14.10
N VAL A 208 -6.17 14.97 -13.98
CA VAL A 208 -6.48 14.11 -15.13
C VAL A 208 -7.87 14.39 -15.71
N ASN A 209 -7.99 14.46 -17.04
CA ASN A 209 -9.31 14.60 -17.69
C ASN A 209 -10.16 13.36 -17.37
N ARG A 210 -11.31 13.56 -16.73
CA ARG A 210 -12.23 12.49 -16.32
C ARG A 210 -12.87 11.75 -17.51
N GLU A 211 -12.89 12.36 -18.69
CA GLU A 211 -13.49 11.78 -19.90
C GLU A 211 -12.71 10.59 -20.46
N ILE A 212 -11.44 10.42 -20.07
CA ILE A 212 -10.65 9.24 -20.45
C ILE A 212 -11.14 7.96 -19.75
N PHE A 213 -11.95 8.10 -18.69
CA PHE A 213 -12.54 7.00 -17.95
C PHE A 213 -13.97 6.76 -18.41
N VAL A 214 -14.27 5.50 -18.74
CA VAL A 214 -15.55 5.08 -19.34
C VAL A 214 -16.17 3.99 -18.48
N ASP A 215 -17.49 4.02 -18.33
CA ASP A 215 -18.25 3.02 -17.57
C ASP A 215 -18.45 1.71 -18.33
#